data_AF-A0A815W614-F1
#
_entry.id   AF-A0A815W614-F1
#
_cell.length_a   1.000
_cell.length_b   1.000
_cell.length_c   1.000
_cell.angle_alpha   90.00
_cell.angle_beta   90.00
_cell.angle_gamma   90.00
#
_symmetry.space_group_name_H-M   'P 1'
#
loop_
_entity.id
_entity.type
_entity.pdbx_description
1 polymer ?
#
loop_
_entity_poly.entity_id
_entity_poly.type
_entity_poly.pdbx_seq_one_letter_code
_entity_poly.pdbx_strand_id
1 'polypeptide(L)'
;MLSGLQCLLRILPNYPGIQRFLDYYHNTFAPFSRFPPHMYNHYRNITPRTINYLEGRHNRMKKHVNSPHPNIYIAIDLLQKEQSLASFSRIRDDLGALTPKRRKNNVISDQCLNKLWQRYDEGRTDIPAFLKAA
;
A
#
# COMPACT_ATOMS: atom_id res chain seq x y z
N MET A 1 8.13 13.33 22.26
CA MET A 1 8.73 13.49 20.91
C MET A 1 7.64 13.94 19.96
N LEU A 2 7.91 14.94 19.11
CA LEU A 2 6.90 15.46 18.21
C LEU A 2 6.50 14.37 17.20
N SER A 3 5.21 14.07 17.08
CA SER A 3 4.68 13.11 16.09
C SER A 3 4.97 13.61 14.67
N GLY A 4 5.09 12.71 13.69
CA GLY A 4 5.31 13.12 12.28
C GLY A 4 4.27 14.12 11.76
N LEU A 5 3.07 14.12 12.35
CA LEU A 5 1.99 15.05 12.07
C LEU A 5 2.28 16.48 12.59
N GLN A 6 2.97 16.62 13.73
CA GLN A 6 3.43 17.91 14.23
C GLN A 6 4.52 18.54 13.34
N CYS A 7 5.33 17.73 12.65
CA CYS A 7 6.25 18.24 11.62
C CYS A 7 5.52 18.75 10.38
N LEU A 8 4.44 18.07 9.95
CA LEU A 8 3.60 18.52 8.84
C LEU A 8 2.86 19.82 9.16
N LEU A 9 2.33 19.97 10.38
CA LEU A 9 1.71 21.21 10.87
C LEU A 9 2.65 22.42 10.83
N ARG A 10 3.97 22.20 10.98
CA ARG A 10 4.97 23.28 10.96
C ARG A 10 5.30 23.81 9.56
N ILE A 11 5.03 23.03 8.51
CA ILE A 11 5.41 23.32 7.12
C ILE A 11 4.16 23.70 6.28
N LEU A 12 2.99 23.72 6.91
CA LEU A 12 1.72 23.83 6.20
C LEU A 12 1.49 25.21 5.57
N PRO A 13 1.27 25.31 4.25
CA PRO A 13 0.62 26.49 3.68
C PRO A 13 -0.79 26.62 4.28
N ASN A 14 -1.20 27.85 4.59
CA ASN A 14 -2.46 28.15 5.27
C ASN A 14 -3.66 27.92 4.34
N TYR A 15 -3.96 26.66 4.04
CA TYR A 15 -5.03 26.23 3.14
C TYR A 15 -6.11 25.47 3.92
N PRO A 16 -7.36 25.97 3.96
CA PRO A 16 -8.45 25.37 4.74
C PRO A 16 -8.73 23.90 4.41
N GLY A 17 -8.46 23.48 3.16
CA GLY A 17 -8.65 22.09 2.74
C GLY A 17 -7.69 21.11 3.43
N ILE A 18 -6.47 21.52 3.76
CA ILE A 18 -5.53 20.64 4.44
C ILE A 18 -5.89 20.52 5.92
N GLN A 19 -6.33 21.62 6.56
CA GLN A 19 -6.84 21.56 7.92
C GLN A 19 -8.02 20.59 8.03
N ARG A 20 -9.00 20.69 7.13
CA ARG A 20 -10.15 19.76 7.07
C ARG A 20 -9.73 18.30 6.91
N PHE A 21 -8.72 18.04 6.07
CA PHE A 21 -8.18 16.70 5.91
C PHE A 21 -7.51 16.18 7.19
N LEU A 22 -6.69 17.01 7.85
CA LEU A 22 -6.03 16.64 9.09
C LEU A 22 -7.03 16.40 10.22
N ASP A 23 -8.07 17.22 10.33
CA ASP A 23 -9.15 17.06 11.29
C ASP A 23 -9.91 15.75 11.03
N TYR A 24 -10.25 15.46 9.77
CA TYR A 24 -10.87 14.20 9.39
C TYR A 24 -9.97 13.00 9.76
N TYR A 25 -8.69 13.06 9.40
CA TYR A 25 -7.75 11.98 9.69
C TYR A 25 -7.60 11.76 11.19
N HIS A 26 -7.42 12.84 11.96
CA HIS A 26 -7.31 12.76 13.41
C HIS A 26 -8.58 12.18 14.02
N ASN A 27 -9.76 12.71 13.69
CA ASN A 27 -11.00 12.25 14.31
C ASN A 27 -11.38 10.83 13.90
N THR A 28 -11.00 10.40 12.69
CA THR A 28 -11.34 9.07 12.17
C THR A 28 -10.34 8.00 12.56
N PHE A 29 -9.04 8.32 12.63
CA PHE A 29 -7.97 7.32 12.78
C PHE A 29 -7.08 7.53 14.02
N ALA A 30 -6.94 8.74 14.56
CA ALA A 30 -6.08 8.96 15.73
C ALA A 30 -6.60 8.33 17.04
N PRO A 31 -7.91 8.26 17.33
CA PRO A 31 -8.43 7.47 18.45
C PRO A 31 -8.00 6.00 18.42
N PHE A 32 -7.75 5.48 17.21
CA PHE A 32 -7.34 4.12 16.90
C PHE A 32 -5.82 3.94 16.75
N SER A 33 -5.01 5.02 16.87
CA SER A 33 -3.55 4.94 16.78
C SER A 33 -2.89 4.19 17.96
N ARG A 34 -3.69 3.71 18.92
CA ARG A 34 -3.27 2.86 20.03
C ARG A 34 -3.34 1.37 19.70
N PHE A 35 -3.80 0.99 18.51
CA PHE A 35 -3.79 -0.41 18.12
C PHE A 35 -2.35 -0.92 18.05
N PRO A 36 -2.05 -2.05 18.69
CA PRO A 36 -0.73 -2.63 18.62
C PRO A 36 -0.38 -3.00 17.17
N PRO A 37 0.88 -2.84 16.75
CA PRO A 37 1.36 -3.16 15.41
C PRO A 37 0.83 -4.46 14.82
N HIS A 38 0.63 -5.52 15.63
CA HIS A 38 0.11 -6.80 15.14
C HIS A 38 -1.31 -6.74 14.54
N MET A 39 -2.07 -5.69 14.80
CA MET A 39 -3.39 -5.46 14.21
C MET A 39 -3.33 -4.76 12.84
N TYR A 40 -2.16 -4.28 12.42
CA TYR A 40 -2.04 -3.57 11.16
C TYR A 40 -2.02 -4.56 9.99
N ASN A 41 -2.72 -4.24 8.90
CA ASN A 41 -2.74 -5.06 7.67
C ASN A 41 -1.35 -5.36 7.09
N HIS A 42 -0.35 -4.53 7.42
CA HIS A 42 1.02 -4.67 6.94
C HIS A 42 1.93 -5.41 7.95
N TYR A 43 1.45 -5.76 9.15
CA TYR A 43 2.31 -6.45 10.12
C TYR A 43 2.65 -7.86 9.64
N ARG A 44 3.95 -8.17 9.62
CA ARG A 44 4.51 -9.42 9.06
C ARG A 44 4.09 -9.69 7.61
N ASN A 45 3.65 -8.66 6.91
CA ASN A 45 3.19 -8.78 5.54
C ASN A 45 4.09 -7.96 4.62
N ILE A 46 4.74 -8.61 3.66
CA ILE A 46 5.67 -8.00 2.69
C ILE A 46 4.94 -7.78 1.34
N THR A 47 3.61 -7.87 1.32
CA THR A 47 2.82 -7.51 0.14
C THR A 47 3.11 -6.08 -0.31
N PRO A 48 2.84 -5.74 -1.58
CA PRO A 48 3.02 -4.39 -2.08
C PRO A 48 2.36 -3.35 -1.14
N ARG A 49 3.17 -2.42 -0.62
CA ARG A 49 2.74 -1.30 0.25
C ARG A 49 1.73 -0.35 -0.40
N THR A 50 1.56 -0.48 -1.71
CA THR A 50 0.79 0.43 -2.54
C THR A 50 -0.17 -0.36 -3.43
N ILE A 51 -1.26 0.29 -3.80
CA ILE A 51 -2.20 -0.21 -4.80
C ILE A 51 -1.69 -0.03 -6.23
N ASN A 52 -0.37 0.15 -6.44
CA ASN A 52 0.22 0.42 -7.76
C ASN A 52 -0.14 -0.66 -8.79
N TYR A 53 -0.28 -1.92 -8.36
CA TYR A 53 -0.74 -2.99 -9.24
C TYR A 53 -2.17 -2.75 -9.72
N LEU A 54 -3.07 -2.38 -8.80
CA LEU A 54 -4.47 -2.06 -9.11
C LEU A 54 -4.57 -0.79 -9.97
N GLU A 55 -3.84 0.27 -9.61
CA GLU A 55 -3.76 1.51 -10.39
C GLU A 55 -3.23 1.25 -11.80
N GLY A 56 -2.17 0.46 -11.92
CA GLY A 56 -1.61 0.04 -13.20
C GLY A 56 -2.61 -0.75 -14.04
N ARG A 57 -3.34 -1.68 -13.41
CA ARG A 57 -4.40 -2.45 -14.05
C ARG A 57 -5.56 -1.56 -14.51
N HIS A 58 -6.03 -0.65 -13.66
CA HIS A 58 -7.05 0.33 -14.01
C HIS A 58 -6.60 1.24 -15.17
N ASN A 59 -5.34 1.69 -15.15
CA ASN A 59 -4.79 2.50 -16.23
C ASN A 59 -4.72 1.73 -17.55
N ARG A 60 -4.33 0.45 -17.51
CA ARG A 60 -4.37 -0.42 -18.69
C ARG A 60 -5.80 -0.58 -19.21
N MET A 61 -6.76 -0.87 -18.35
CA MET A 61 -8.17 -0.98 -18.75
C MET A 61 -8.71 0.33 -19.33
N LYS A 62 -8.38 1.47 -18.70
CA LYS A 62 -8.75 2.80 -19.21
C LYS A 62 -8.23 3.07 -20.61
N LYS A 63 -7.05 2.55 -20.98
CA LYS A 63 -6.53 2.66 -22.35
C LYS A 63 -7.26 1.80 -23.37
N HIS A 64 -7.93 0.73 -22.95
CA HIS A 64 -8.69 -0.16 -23.84
C HIS A 64 -10.16 0.26 -23.96
N VAL A 65 -10.64 1.09 -23.03
CA VAL A 65 -12.01 1.60 -23.00
C VAL A 65 -12.01 3.07 -23.40
N ASN A 66 -12.41 3.37 -24.63
CA ASN A 66 -12.48 4.73 -25.16
C ASN A 66 -13.76 5.50 -24.75
N SER A 67 -14.63 4.91 -23.92
CA SER A 67 -15.90 5.51 -23.48
C SER A 67 -16.03 5.48 -21.95
N PRO A 68 -16.54 6.54 -21.30
CA PRO A 68 -16.88 6.50 -19.87
C PRO A 68 -17.92 5.43 -19.53
N HIS A 69 -18.77 5.09 -20.51
CA HIS A 69 -19.85 4.10 -20.38
C HIS A 69 -19.79 3.13 -21.57
N PRO A 70 -18.89 2.14 -21.55
CA PRO A 70 -18.86 1.12 -22.59
C PRO A 70 -20.14 0.28 -22.56
N ASN A 71 -20.55 -0.22 -23.73
CA ASN A 71 -21.59 -1.24 -23.80
C ASN A 71 -21.18 -2.44 -22.91
N ILE A 72 -22.15 -3.03 -22.20
CA ILE A 72 -21.91 -4.17 -21.30
C ILE A 72 -21.16 -5.33 -21.98
N TYR A 73 -21.38 -5.60 -23.26
CA TYR A 73 -20.65 -6.64 -23.98
C TYR A 73 -19.16 -6.31 -24.16
N ILE A 74 -18.83 -5.04 -24.37
CA ILE A 74 -17.45 -4.55 -24.44
C ILE A 74 -16.78 -4.67 -23.06
N ALA A 75 -17.50 -4.34 -22.00
CA ALA A 75 -17.01 -4.48 -20.64
C ALA A 75 -16.73 -5.96 -20.29
N ILE A 76 -17.64 -6.87 -20.65
CA ILE A 76 -17.47 -8.31 -20.43
C ILE A 76 -16.25 -8.84 -21.18
N ASP A 77 -16.10 -8.52 -22.47
CA ASP A 77 -14.95 -8.95 -23.29
C ASP A 77 -13.62 -8.45 -22.71
N LEU A 78 -13.57 -7.19 -22.24
CA LEU A 78 -12.39 -6.65 -21.56
C LEU A 78 -12.05 -7.44 -20.29
N LEU A 79 -13.06 -7.75 -19.46
CA LEU A 79 -12.86 -8.50 -18.22
C LEU A 79 -12.38 -9.92 -18.49
N GLN A 80 -12.89 -10.59 -19.53
CA GLN A 80 -12.44 -11.91 -19.95
C GLN A 80 -10.98 -11.89 -20.44
N LYS A 81 -10.58 -10.85 -21.19
CA LYS A 81 -9.18 -10.66 -21.62
C LYS A 81 -8.25 -10.44 -20.44
N GLU A 82 -8.65 -9.58 -19.49
CA GLU A 82 -7.91 -9.35 -18.25
C GLU A 82 -7.76 -10.62 -17.42
N GLN A 83 -8.83 -11.42 -17.30
CA GLN A 83 -8.78 -12.72 -16.63
C GLN A 83 -7.81 -13.67 -17.33
N SER A 84 -7.87 -13.76 -18.66
CA SER A 84 -6.99 -14.63 -19.45
C SER A 84 -5.51 -14.30 -19.25
N LEU A 85 -5.14 -13.01 -19.22
CA LEU A 85 -3.78 -12.57 -18.93
C LEU A 85 -3.33 -12.92 -17.51
N ALA A 86 -4.22 -12.80 -16.52
CA ALA A 86 -3.94 -13.18 -15.15
C ALA A 86 -3.75 -14.70 -15.01
N SER A 87 -4.61 -15.49 -15.64
CA SER A 87 -4.50 -16.95 -15.69
C SER A 87 -3.19 -17.41 -16.31
N PHE A 88 -2.80 -16.82 -17.44
CA PHE A 88 -1.52 -17.12 -18.09
C PHE A 88 -0.33 -16.79 -17.19
N SER A 89 -0.35 -15.64 -16.53
CA SER A 89 0.71 -15.25 -15.59
C SER A 89 0.82 -16.25 -14.44
N ARG A 90 -0.32 -16.71 -13.89
CA ARG A 90 -0.36 -17.71 -12.82
C ARG A 90 0.20 -19.06 -13.27
N ILE A 91 -0.24 -19.58 -14.42
CA ILE A 91 0.28 -20.84 -14.97
C ILE A 91 1.79 -20.75 -15.19
N ARG A 92 2.27 -19.64 -15.75
CA ARG A 92 3.70 -19.40 -15.96
C ARG A 92 4.47 -19.42 -14.64
N ASP A 93 3.93 -18.81 -13.59
CA ASP A 93 4.55 -18.79 -12.27
C ASP A 93 4.51 -20.21 -11.62
N ASP A 94 3.41 -20.96 -11.77
CA ASP A 94 3.27 -22.35 -11.31
C ASP A 94 4.27 -23.30 -12.00
N LEU A 95 4.62 -23.02 -13.26
CA LEU A 95 5.65 -23.73 -14.02
C LEU A 95 7.09 -23.33 -13.61
N GLY A 96 7.24 -22.49 -12.58
CA GLY A 96 8.54 -22.08 -12.04
C GLY A 96 9.28 -21.07 -12.91
N ALA A 97 8.57 -20.30 -13.74
CA ALA A 97 9.21 -19.26 -14.52
C ALA A 97 9.95 -18.26 -13.62
N LEU A 98 11.10 -17.77 -14.12
CA LEU A 98 11.91 -16.81 -13.38
C LEU A 98 11.12 -15.52 -13.17
N THR A 99 10.80 -15.23 -11.91
CA THR A 99 10.22 -13.94 -11.55
C THR A 99 11.25 -12.83 -11.76
N PRO A 100 10.83 -11.64 -12.22
CA PRO A 100 11.74 -10.52 -12.37
C PRO A 100 12.43 -10.20 -11.05
N LYS A 101 13.75 -10.00 -11.11
CA LYS A 101 14.55 -9.70 -9.93
C LYS A 101 14.03 -8.43 -9.27
N ARG A 102 13.69 -8.53 -7.98
CA ARG A 102 13.24 -7.39 -7.18
C ARG A 102 14.37 -6.35 -7.09
N ARG A 103 14.00 -5.07 -7.12
CA ARG A 103 14.97 -3.97 -6.94
C ARG A 103 15.64 -4.10 -5.57
N LYS A 104 16.96 -3.91 -5.53
CA LYS A 104 17.78 -4.02 -4.31
C LYS A 104 17.21 -3.23 -3.13
N ASN A 105 16.78 -1.98 -3.39
CA ASN A 105 16.23 -1.11 -2.35
C ASN A 105 14.95 -1.67 -1.72
N ASN A 106 14.09 -2.33 -2.49
CA ASN A 106 12.86 -2.95 -1.96
C ASN A 106 13.21 -4.12 -1.05
N VAL A 107 14.17 -4.95 -1.46
CA VAL A 107 14.65 -6.08 -0.65
C VAL A 107 15.25 -5.58 0.67
N ILE A 108 16.07 -4.54 0.63
CA ILE A 108 16.67 -3.94 1.84
C ILE A 108 15.58 -3.37 2.74
N SER A 109 14.61 -2.65 2.19
CA SER A 109 13.48 -2.09 2.94
C SER A 109 12.69 -3.17 3.66
N ASP A 110 12.40 -4.30 3.00
CA ASP A 110 11.71 -5.43 3.62
C ASP A 110 12.53 -6.06 4.75
N GLN A 111 13.85 -6.22 4.54
CA GLN A 111 14.74 -6.74 5.57
C GLN A 111 14.78 -5.82 6.80
N CYS A 112 14.80 -4.50 6.59
CA CYS A 112 14.73 -3.53 7.68
C CYS A 112 13.41 -3.63 8.44
N LEU A 113 12.27 -3.71 7.75
CA LEU A 113 10.96 -3.89 8.39
C LEU A 113 10.86 -5.20 9.16
N ASN A 114 11.35 -6.31 8.61
CA ASN A 114 11.37 -7.60 9.31
C ASN A 114 12.16 -7.53 10.62
N LYS A 115 13.34 -6.89 10.60
CA LYS A 115 14.14 -6.67 11.80
C LYS A 115 13.41 -5.76 12.80
N LEU A 116 12.69 -4.76 12.32
CA LEU A 116 11.91 -3.86 13.15
C LEU A 116 10.73 -4.58 13.83
N TRP A 117 10.00 -5.43 13.10
CA TRP A 117 8.95 -6.30 13.66
C TRP A 117 9.53 -7.26 14.69
N GLN A 118 10.65 -7.92 14.39
CA GLN A 118 11.28 -8.83 15.33
C GLN A 118 11.66 -8.15 16.64
N ARG A 119 12.25 -6.95 16.59
CA ARG A 119 12.60 -6.19 17.79
C ARG A 119 11.36 -5.78 18.61
N TYR A 120 10.27 -5.45 17.94
CA TYR A 120 9.00 -5.15 18.60
C TYR A 120 8.43 -6.40 19.29
N ASP A 121 8.44 -7.55 18.61
CA ASP A 121 7.92 -8.82 19.14
C ASP A 121 8.74 -9.33 20.33
N GLU A 122 10.04 -9.08 20.32
CA GLU A 122 10.96 -9.38 21.44
C GLU A 122 10.85 -8.38 22.60
N GLY A 123 9.97 -7.38 22.51
CA GLY A 123 9.80 -6.34 23.53
C GLY A 123 10.97 -5.35 23.63
N ARG A 124 11.89 -5.36 22.66
CA ARG A 124 13.08 -4.48 22.62
C ARG A 124 12.77 -3.06 22.15
N THR A 125 11.60 -2.86 21.54
CA THR A 125 11.14 -1.57 21.02
C THR A 125 9.69 -1.32 21.45
N ASP A 126 9.39 -0.15 21.97
CA ASP A 126 8.02 0.27 22.29
C ASP A 126 7.25 0.75 21.05
N ILE A 127 5.93 0.90 21.15
CA ILE A 127 5.08 1.34 20.03
C ILE A 127 5.53 2.71 19.48
N PRO A 128 5.83 3.73 20.31
CA PRO A 128 6.32 5.02 19.81
C PRO A 128 7.64 4.94 19.02
N ALA A 129 8.63 4.17 19.50
CA ALA A 129 9.89 3.99 18.79
C ALA A 129 9.73 3.15 17.53
N PHE A 130 8.83 2.16 17.55
CA PHE A 130 8.46 1.37 16.37
C PHE A 130 7.88 2.26 15.27
N LEU A 131 6.89 3.11 15.60
CA LEU A 131 6.25 4.02 14.65
C LEU A 131 7.19 5.11 14.11
N LYS A 132 8.22 5.48 14.88
CA LYS A 132 9.24 6.46 14.42
C LYS A 132 10.25 5.85 13.45
N ALA A 133 10.49 4.55 13.54
CA ALA A 133 11.49 3.82 12.76
C ALA A 133 10.93 3.14 11.51
N ALA A 134 9.60 2.97 11.43
CA ALA A 134 8.87 2.45 10.28
C ALA A 134 8.73 3.51 9.17
#